data_AF-A0A218ZKK7-F1
#
_entry.id   AF-A0A218ZKK7-F1
#
_cell.length_a   1.000
_cell.length_b   1.000
_cell.length_c   1.000
_cell.angle_alpha   90.00
_cell.angle_beta   90.00
_cell.angle_gamma   90.00
#
_symmetry.space_group_name_H-M   'P 1'
#
loop_
_entity.id
_entity.type
_entity.pdbx_description
1 polymer ?
#
loop_
_entity_poly.entity_id
_entity_poly.type
_entity_poly.pdbx_seq_one_letter_code
_entity_poly.pdbx_strand_id
1 'polypeptide(L)'
;MKNIIPVGSLVSKIPFFEPSEPQNSLEELEEAVYIGKTQKYRDPVFYVRKSLINPHIAILGTSGSGKTNLMLNLIMKFSSIAGKRIIILDWSGEYAGIAHALALSESESKAGFSKSKGQYLNLSKFEAEAKLSKATLLLSQILDCMGSIGSMDMSVFVDEIWHFLGNPDTKVQISRIFREGRKYGIGIIAATQLLGDVNNEIIYNAGTIFLFKIYGTDNLNSLKSSMLLEEKELIALPELERGSFYCIMLSLGGKVKKSAIKHIQKFEIGFCTVKCDSMEYTLTKRSIMEAAEHAFGKEISGKLDFLIESELRSISIEKIVRMLIDNGCTREKVIYFMRKLGIKDIIIAASIKHTLQKSGA
;
A
#
# COMPACT_ATOMS: atom_id res chain seq x y z
N MET A 1 44.25 -18.34 9.74
CA MET A 1 43.83 -18.01 11.12
C MET A 1 42.53 -17.24 11.05
N LYS A 2 41.45 -17.75 11.68
CA LYS A 2 40.14 -17.11 11.73
C LYS A 2 40.20 -15.92 12.69
N ASN A 3 40.08 -14.70 12.18
CA ASN A 3 39.94 -13.52 13.03
C ASN A 3 38.51 -13.48 13.59
N ILE A 4 38.37 -13.97 14.82
CA ILE A 4 37.17 -13.84 15.64
C ILE A 4 37.18 -12.42 16.21
N ILE A 5 36.26 -11.58 15.73
CA ILE A 5 36.07 -10.23 16.27
C ILE A 5 35.28 -10.36 17.57
N PRO A 6 35.78 -9.86 18.72
CA PRO A 6 35.13 -10.04 20.01
C PRO A 6 33.82 -9.25 20.09
N VAL A 7 32.79 -9.92 20.64
CA VAL A 7 31.38 -9.48 20.76
C VAL A 7 31.22 -8.11 21.46
N GLY A 8 32.20 -7.68 22.26
CA GLY A 8 32.20 -6.38 22.94
C GLY A 8 32.47 -5.15 22.05
N SER A 9 32.95 -5.32 20.82
CA SER A 9 33.24 -4.21 19.89
C SER A 9 32.06 -3.77 19.01
N LEU A 10 30.92 -4.48 19.10
CA LEU A 10 29.69 -4.21 18.33
C LEU A 10 28.71 -3.26 19.05
N VAL A 11 29.02 -2.82 20.27
CA VAL A 11 28.08 -2.07 21.13
C VAL A 11 28.10 -0.54 20.91
N SER A 12 28.95 0.01 20.03
CA SER A 12 29.08 1.46 19.81
C SER A 12 28.60 1.99 18.46
N LYS A 13 27.93 1.19 17.62
CA LYS A 13 27.55 1.59 16.25
C LYS A 13 26.07 1.94 16.07
N ILE A 14 25.46 2.66 17.01
CA ILE A 14 24.22 3.39 16.71
C ILE A 14 24.64 4.81 16.30
N PRO A 15 24.53 5.19 15.03
CA PRO A 15 24.95 6.51 14.60
C PRO A 15 24.21 7.60 15.37
N PHE A 16 24.99 8.53 15.92
CA PHE A 16 24.48 9.73 16.55
C PHE A 16 23.80 10.57 15.47
N PHE A 17 22.49 10.76 15.61
CA PHE A 17 21.73 11.76 14.88
C PHE A 17 20.97 12.52 15.96
N GLU A 18 21.24 13.81 16.11
CA GLU A 18 20.31 14.71 16.78
C GLU A 18 19.17 14.93 15.78
N PRO A 19 17.97 14.39 16.02
CA PRO A 19 16.83 14.83 15.23
C PRO A 19 16.70 16.33 15.49
N SER A 20 16.76 17.14 14.44
CA SER A 20 16.18 18.48 14.54
C SER A 20 14.72 18.26 14.92
N GLU A 21 14.35 18.71 16.12
CA GLU A 21 12.96 18.74 16.57
C GLU A 21 12.11 19.28 15.42
N PRO A 22 10.98 18.65 15.08
CA PRO A 22 10.11 19.16 14.04
C PRO A 22 9.60 20.55 14.48
N GLN A 23 10.23 21.60 13.97
CA GLN A 23 9.77 22.98 14.05
C GLN A 23 8.63 23.20 13.05
N ASN A 24 7.66 22.27 13.00
CA ASN A 24 6.56 22.40 12.06
C ASN A 24 5.55 23.40 12.63
N SER A 25 5.19 24.39 11.85
CA SER A 25 4.11 25.31 12.20
C SER A 25 2.75 24.59 12.23
N LEU A 26 1.75 25.14 12.92
CA LEU A 26 0.39 24.56 12.97
C LEU A 26 -0.22 24.39 11.57
N GLU A 27 0.02 25.32 10.66
CA GLU A 27 -0.44 25.29 9.26
C GLU A 27 0.23 24.16 8.46
N GLU A 28 1.47 23.79 8.77
CA GLU A 28 2.16 22.66 8.15
C GLU A 28 1.60 21.31 8.59
N LEU A 29 0.95 21.25 9.75
CA LEU A 29 0.39 20.02 10.32
C LEU A 29 -1.00 19.67 9.76
N GLU A 30 -1.76 20.62 9.22
CA GLU A 30 -3.08 20.36 8.64
C GLU A 30 -3.02 19.47 7.38
N GLU A 31 -1.98 19.64 6.56
CA GLU A 31 -1.71 18.83 5.36
C GLU A 31 -0.63 17.75 5.62
N ALA A 32 -0.14 17.63 6.85
CA ALA A 32 0.90 16.68 7.19
C ALA A 32 0.39 15.24 7.23
N VAL A 33 1.17 14.33 6.65
CA VAL A 33 0.91 12.90 6.72
C VAL A 33 1.85 12.27 7.75
N TYR A 34 1.31 11.80 8.86
CA TYR A 34 2.08 11.07 9.86
C TYR A 34 2.65 9.78 9.28
N ILE A 35 3.96 9.62 9.33
CA ILE A 35 4.69 8.45 8.81
C ILE A 35 4.90 7.41 9.90
N GLY A 36 5.33 7.83 11.08
CA GLY A 36 5.68 6.93 12.16
C GLY A 36 6.51 7.61 13.24
N LYS A 37 7.13 6.81 14.11
CA LYS A 37 8.03 7.29 15.15
C LYS A 37 9.47 6.86 14.87
N THR A 38 10.43 7.73 15.17
CA THR A 38 11.85 7.37 15.09
C THR A 38 12.16 6.18 16.00
N GLN A 39 13.08 5.31 15.58
CA GLN A 39 13.40 4.08 16.30
C GLN A 39 13.94 4.34 17.72
N LYS A 40 14.77 5.38 17.88
CA LYS A 40 15.50 5.67 19.12
C LYS A 40 14.67 6.51 20.10
N TYR A 41 14.28 7.71 19.69
CA TYR A 41 13.64 8.70 20.56
C TYR A 41 12.11 8.67 20.52
N ARG A 42 11.54 7.90 19.58
CA ARG A 42 10.08 7.83 19.35
C ARG A 42 9.47 9.16 18.91
N ASP A 43 10.28 10.06 18.36
CA ASP A 43 9.80 11.34 17.82
C ASP A 43 8.90 11.10 16.61
N PRO A 44 7.80 11.85 16.50
CA PRO A 44 6.91 11.70 15.36
C PRO A 44 7.58 12.25 14.09
N VAL A 45 7.44 11.50 13.00
CA VAL A 45 7.91 11.87 11.66
C VAL A 45 6.70 12.12 10.78
N PHE A 46 6.68 13.27 10.11
CA PHE A 46 5.61 13.69 9.23
C PHE A 46 6.15 13.96 7.82
N TYR A 47 5.40 13.54 6.81
CA TYR A 47 5.55 14.01 5.45
C TYR A 47 4.77 15.32 5.33
N VAL A 48 5.47 16.40 4.95
CA VAL A 48 4.87 17.72 4.74
C VAL A 48 5.19 18.14 3.32
N ARG A 49 4.19 18.14 2.44
CA ARG A 49 4.41 18.37 0.99
C ARG A 49 5.14 19.68 0.71
N LYS A 50 4.78 20.76 1.41
CA LYS A 50 5.30 22.12 1.20
C LYS A 50 6.79 22.25 1.56
N SER A 51 7.33 21.40 2.44
CA SER A 51 8.74 21.43 2.83
C SER A 51 9.64 20.62 1.90
N LEU A 52 9.08 19.83 0.97
CA LEU A 52 9.82 18.91 0.10
C LEU A 52 10.07 19.46 -1.31
N ILE A 53 11.18 19.05 -1.92
CA ILE A 53 11.57 19.49 -3.27
C ILE A 53 10.52 19.13 -4.34
N ASN A 54 9.80 18.02 -4.19
CA ASN A 54 8.78 17.56 -5.11
C ASN A 54 7.80 16.59 -4.40
N PRO A 55 6.64 16.27 -5.00
CA PRO A 55 5.64 15.42 -4.38
C PRO A 55 5.92 13.92 -4.51
N HIS A 56 6.88 13.52 -5.34
CA HIS A 56 7.07 12.13 -5.75
C HIS A 56 7.70 11.32 -4.61
N ILE A 57 7.22 10.08 -4.47
CA ILE A 57 7.62 9.16 -3.41
C ILE A 57 8.09 7.86 -4.04
N ALA A 58 9.26 7.38 -3.62
CA ALA A 58 9.75 6.05 -3.95
C ALA A 58 9.66 5.13 -2.72
N ILE A 59 9.14 3.92 -2.88
CA ILE A 59 9.09 2.89 -1.85
C ILE A 59 9.88 1.68 -2.36
N LEU A 60 11.05 1.45 -1.76
CA LEU A 60 11.98 0.41 -2.18
C LEU A 60 12.14 -0.63 -1.10
N GLY A 61 12.25 -1.89 -1.50
CA GLY A 61 12.37 -2.99 -0.54
C GLY A 61 12.20 -4.36 -1.17
N THR A 62 12.73 -5.36 -0.51
CA THR A 62 12.53 -6.78 -0.89
C THR A 62 11.07 -7.22 -0.67
N SER A 63 10.67 -8.34 -1.27
CA SER A 63 9.34 -8.93 -1.01
C SER A 63 9.13 -9.23 0.47
N GLY A 64 7.91 -9.05 0.98
CA GLY A 64 7.55 -9.27 2.39
C GLY A 64 8.06 -8.22 3.39
N SER A 65 8.90 -7.26 2.96
CA SER A 65 9.54 -6.28 3.85
C SER A 65 8.57 -5.26 4.49
N GLY A 66 7.41 -5.02 3.87
CA GLY A 66 6.38 -4.12 4.40
C GLY A 66 5.88 -3.03 3.44
N LYS A 67 6.37 -2.99 2.19
CA LYS A 67 5.99 -2.01 1.16
C LYS A 67 4.47 -1.85 1.01
N THR A 68 3.73 -2.92 0.77
CA THR A 68 2.26 -2.91 0.62
C THR A 68 1.58 -2.25 1.84
N ASN A 69 2.05 -2.54 3.06
CA ASN A 69 1.49 -1.92 4.27
C ASN A 69 1.75 -0.41 4.31
N LEU A 70 2.90 0.05 3.82
CA LEU A 70 3.18 1.48 3.69
C LEU A 70 2.32 2.13 2.61
N MET A 71 2.17 1.47 1.48
CA MET A 71 1.30 1.93 0.40
C MET A 71 -0.14 2.11 0.89
N LEU A 72 -0.71 1.11 1.57
CA LEU A 72 -2.06 1.18 2.19
C LEU A 72 -2.16 2.32 3.21
N ASN A 73 -1.16 2.49 4.06
CA ASN A 73 -1.08 3.60 5.02
C ASN A 73 -1.13 4.96 4.32
N LEU A 74 -0.32 5.13 3.28
CA LEU A 74 -0.22 6.39 2.55
C LEU A 74 -1.51 6.66 1.77
N ILE A 75 -2.08 5.66 1.09
CA ILE A 75 -3.37 5.78 0.39
C ILE A 75 -4.44 6.31 1.35
N MET A 76 -4.56 5.72 2.54
CA MET A 76 -5.53 6.17 3.56
C MET A 76 -5.29 7.58 4.06
N LYS A 77 -4.04 7.91 4.38
CA LYS A 77 -3.72 9.23 4.95
C LYS A 77 -3.76 10.33 3.90
N PHE A 78 -3.45 10.00 2.65
CA PHE A 78 -3.55 10.94 1.54
C PHE A 78 -5.01 11.16 1.16
N SER A 79 -5.86 10.12 1.21
CA SER A 79 -7.29 10.27 0.91
C SER A 79 -8.06 11.10 1.95
N SER A 80 -7.53 11.25 3.17
CA SER A 80 -8.09 12.15 4.18
C SER A 80 -7.76 13.62 3.96
N ILE A 81 -6.84 13.96 3.06
CA ILE A 81 -6.51 15.34 2.73
C ILE A 81 -7.61 15.92 1.84
N ALA A 82 -8.19 17.05 2.26
CA ALA A 82 -9.29 17.69 1.56
C ALA A 82 -8.90 18.05 0.12
N GLY A 83 -9.77 17.71 -0.84
CA GLY A 83 -9.56 18.00 -2.26
C GLY A 83 -8.55 17.11 -2.98
N LYS A 84 -7.81 16.25 -2.26
CA LYS A 84 -6.80 15.37 -2.84
C LYS A 84 -7.45 14.23 -3.62
N ARG A 85 -7.06 14.06 -4.88
CA ARG A 85 -7.52 12.98 -5.77
C ARG A 85 -6.57 11.79 -5.67
N ILE A 86 -7.14 10.60 -5.49
CA ILE A 86 -6.38 9.36 -5.33
C ILE A 86 -6.54 8.50 -6.59
N ILE A 87 -5.44 8.12 -7.21
CA ILE A 87 -5.44 7.17 -8.32
C ILE A 87 -4.60 5.98 -7.92
N ILE A 88 -5.09 4.76 -8.12
CA ILE A 88 -4.36 3.54 -7.79
C ILE A 88 -4.26 2.67 -9.05
N LEU A 89 -3.04 2.41 -9.51
CA LEU A 89 -2.70 1.42 -10.52
C LEU A 89 -2.20 0.16 -9.81
N ASP A 90 -3.02 -0.87 -9.81
CA ASP A 90 -2.81 -2.07 -9.00
C ASP A 90 -2.53 -3.28 -9.87
N TRP A 91 -1.27 -3.71 -9.92
CA TRP A 91 -0.85 -4.84 -10.75
C TRP A 91 -1.37 -6.20 -10.27
N SER A 92 -1.43 -6.39 -8.94
CA SER A 92 -1.67 -7.67 -8.27
C SER A 92 -3.08 -7.81 -7.66
N GLY A 93 -3.81 -6.71 -7.48
CA GLY A 93 -5.14 -6.68 -6.89
C GLY A 93 -5.15 -6.48 -5.37
N GLU A 94 -3.99 -6.23 -4.75
CA GLU A 94 -3.85 -6.12 -3.29
C GLU A 94 -4.57 -4.90 -2.70
N TYR A 95 -4.91 -3.90 -3.52
CA TYR A 95 -5.50 -2.64 -3.08
C TYR A 95 -7.02 -2.55 -3.32
N ALA A 96 -7.66 -3.62 -3.81
CA ALA A 96 -9.10 -3.64 -4.09
C ALA A 96 -9.95 -3.26 -2.86
N GLY A 97 -9.59 -3.80 -1.70
CA GLY A 97 -10.29 -3.50 -0.46
C GLY A 97 -10.23 -2.03 -0.06
N ILE A 98 -9.06 -1.40 -0.19
CA ILE A 98 -8.90 0.01 0.16
C ILE A 98 -9.58 0.93 -0.85
N ALA A 99 -9.52 0.57 -2.14
CA ALA A 99 -10.22 1.29 -3.19
C ALA A 99 -11.74 1.29 -2.95
N HIS A 100 -12.29 0.14 -2.56
CA HIS A 100 -13.70 0.03 -2.20
C HIS A 100 -14.04 0.88 -0.97
N ALA A 101 -13.25 0.80 0.11
CA ALA A 101 -13.49 1.57 1.33
C ALA A 101 -13.44 3.09 1.11
N LEU A 102 -12.64 3.54 0.14
CA LEU A 102 -12.55 4.94 -0.28
C LEU A 102 -13.57 5.33 -1.36
N ALA A 103 -14.43 4.40 -1.79
CA ALA A 103 -15.39 4.57 -2.87
C ALA A 103 -14.77 5.11 -4.17
N LEU A 104 -13.58 4.58 -4.53
CA LEU A 104 -12.92 4.94 -5.78
C LEU A 104 -13.68 4.33 -6.97
N SER A 105 -13.87 5.11 -8.03
CA SER A 105 -14.52 4.61 -9.25
C SER A 105 -13.58 3.69 -10.02
N GLU A 106 -14.08 2.57 -10.53
CA GLU A 106 -13.29 1.73 -11.43
C GLU A 106 -12.97 2.47 -12.74
N SER A 107 -11.73 2.38 -13.19
CA SER A 107 -11.28 3.00 -14.43
C SER A 107 -11.62 2.10 -15.63
N GLU A 108 -12.91 1.92 -15.92
CA GLU A 108 -13.37 1.08 -17.05
C GLU A 108 -13.71 1.88 -18.32
N SER A 109 -13.76 3.22 -18.27
CA SER A 109 -14.26 4.03 -19.39
C SER A 109 -13.35 5.20 -19.78
N LYS A 110 -13.45 5.62 -21.05
CA LYS A 110 -12.78 6.81 -21.62
C LYS A 110 -13.29 8.13 -21.03
N ALA A 111 -14.32 8.12 -20.18
CA ALA A 111 -14.72 9.31 -19.45
C ALA A 111 -13.55 9.70 -18.54
N GLY A 112 -12.96 10.88 -18.76
CA GLY A 112 -11.80 11.35 -18.00
C GLY A 112 -12.06 11.46 -16.50
N PHE A 113 -11.16 12.11 -15.77
CA PHE A 113 -11.32 12.30 -14.31
C PHE A 113 -12.55 13.16 -13.99
N SER A 114 -13.70 12.51 -13.80
CA SER A 114 -14.95 13.09 -13.28
C SER A 114 -14.72 13.84 -11.96
N LYS A 115 -15.76 14.49 -11.41
CA LYS A 115 -15.80 15.03 -10.04
C LYS A 115 -15.59 13.96 -8.93
N SER A 116 -15.21 12.72 -9.28
CA SER A 116 -14.98 11.64 -8.32
C SER A 116 -13.75 11.93 -7.43
N LYS A 117 -13.78 11.39 -6.20
CA LYS A 117 -12.66 11.46 -5.23
C LYS A 117 -11.39 10.77 -5.74
N GLY A 118 -11.49 9.93 -6.77
CA GLY A 118 -10.36 9.19 -7.29
C GLY A 118 -10.77 8.03 -8.19
N GLN A 119 -9.77 7.28 -8.68
CA GLN A 119 -9.93 6.13 -9.57
C GLN A 119 -9.10 4.93 -9.11
N TYR A 120 -9.59 3.74 -9.41
CA TYR A 120 -8.90 2.47 -9.16
C TYR A 120 -8.86 1.63 -10.43
N LEU A 121 -7.65 1.19 -10.80
CA LEU A 121 -7.41 0.26 -11.90
C LEU A 121 -6.86 -1.05 -11.35
N ASN A 122 -7.71 -2.06 -11.23
CA ASN A 122 -7.28 -3.42 -10.91
C ASN A 122 -6.83 -4.14 -12.17
N LEU A 123 -5.54 -4.46 -12.26
CA LEU A 123 -4.96 -5.16 -13.40
C LEU A 123 -4.88 -6.68 -13.20
N SER A 124 -5.13 -7.20 -12.00
CA SER A 124 -4.87 -8.61 -11.67
C SER A 124 -5.68 -9.61 -12.49
N LYS A 125 -6.83 -9.18 -13.01
CA LYS A 125 -7.77 -10.00 -13.79
C LYS A 125 -7.47 -10.02 -15.31
N PHE A 126 -6.50 -9.24 -15.79
CA PHE A 126 -6.22 -9.10 -17.22
C PHE A 126 -4.91 -9.78 -17.61
N GLU A 127 -4.83 -10.21 -18.87
CA GLU A 127 -3.59 -10.70 -19.48
C GLU A 127 -2.57 -9.58 -19.67
N ALA A 128 -1.27 -9.91 -19.76
CA ALA A 128 -0.17 -8.94 -19.72
C ALA A 128 -0.32 -7.78 -20.73
N GLU A 129 -0.69 -8.06 -21.98
CA GLU A 129 -0.89 -7.04 -23.02
C GLU A 129 -2.09 -6.12 -22.72
N ALA A 130 -3.18 -6.70 -22.22
CA ALA A 130 -4.36 -5.95 -21.80
C ALA A 130 -4.10 -5.11 -20.55
N LYS A 131 -3.24 -5.59 -19.62
CA LYS A 131 -2.82 -4.82 -18.45
C LYS A 131 -2.13 -3.53 -18.87
N LEU A 132 -1.15 -3.64 -19.76
CA LEU A 132 -0.38 -2.51 -20.26
C LEU A 132 -1.27 -1.55 -21.06
N SER A 133 -2.13 -2.05 -21.94
CA SER A 133 -3.05 -1.20 -22.71
C SER A 133 -3.98 -0.36 -21.83
N LYS A 134 -4.52 -0.96 -20.76
CA LYS A 134 -5.35 -0.24 -19.78
C LYS A 134 -4.55 0.76 -18.96
N ALA A 135 -3.34 0.39 -18.56
CA ALA A 135 -2.43 1.29 -17.85
C ALA A 135 -2.06 2.50 -18.71
N THR A 136 -1.73 2.30 -19.99
CA THR A 136 -1.42 3.36 -20.96
C THR A 136 -2.58 4.34 -21.08
N LEU A 137 -3.82 3.84 -21.16
CA LEU A 137 -5.00 4.70 -21.22
C LEU A 137 -5.14 5.58 -19.97
N LEU A 138 -5.03 5.00 -18.78
CA LEU A 138 -5.14 5.76 -17.53
C LEU A 138 -3.98 6.75 -17.37
N LEU A 139 -2.75 6.35 -17.70
CA LEU A 139 -1.59 7.24 -17.69
C LEU A 139 -1.75 8.40 -18.69
N SER A 140 -2.31 8.16 -19.87
CA SER A 140 -2.65 9.24 -20.82
C SER A 140 -3.63 10.23 -20.21
N GLN A 141 -4.70 9.74 -19.57
CA GLN A 141 -5.65 10.63 -18.88
C GLN A 141 -4.96 11.48 -17.80
N ILE A 142 -4.01 10.89 -17.04
CA ILE A 142 -3.26 11.62 -16.00
C ILE A 142 -2.42 12.72 -16.65
N LEU A 143 -1.75 12.41 -17.76
CA LEU A 143 -0.96 13.39 -18.51
C LEU A 143 -1.83 14.49 -19.11
N ASP A 144 -3.04 14.19 -19.59
CA ASP A 144 -3.97 15.20 -20.12
C ASP A 144 -4.38 16.23 -19.04
N CYS A 145 -4.39 15.81 -17.76
CA CYS A 145 -4.61 16.73 -16.64
C CYS A 145 -3.45 17.73 -16.47
N MET A 146 -2.24 17.39 -16.93
CA MET A 146 -1.06 18.27 -16.89
C MET A 146 -1.15 19.44 -17.90
N GLY A 147 -2.23 19.57 -18.67
CA GLY A 147 -2.50 20.73 -19.52
C GLY A 147 -3.69 21.59 -19.08
N SER A 148 -4.42 21.16 -18.04
CA SER A 148 -5.70 21.79 -17.65
C SER A 148 -5.48 22.94 -16.65
N ILE A 149 -6.25 24.03 -16.81
CA ILE A 149 -6.16 25.23 -15.96
C ILE A 149 -6.81 24.92 -14.59
N GLY A 150 -5.96 24.68 -13.59
CA GLY A 150 -6.33 24.47 -12.19
C GLY A 150 -5.31 23.58 -11.49
N SER A 151 -4.80 24.01 -10.33
CA SER A 151 -3.94 23.16 -9.49
C SER A 151 -4.74 21.96 -9.01
N MET A 152 -4.39 20.77 -9.51
CA MET A 152 -4.96 19.50 -9.07
C MET A 152 -4.04 18.92 -8.00
N ASP A 153 -4.50 18.70 -6.78
CA ASP A 153 -3.74 17.90 -5.83
C ASP A 153 -4.06 16.42 -6.08
N MET A 154 -3.18 15.73 -6.80
CA MET A 154 -3.40 14.36 -7.24
C MET A 154 -2.25 13.46 -6.77
N SER A 155 -2.59 12.28 -6.27
CA SER A 155 -1.61 11.26 -5.90
C SER A 155 -1.89 9.95 -6.62
N VAL A 156 -0.93 9.56 -7.45
CA VAL A 156 -0.95 8.36 -8.28
C VAL A 156 -0.11 7.29 -7.59
N PHE A 157 -0.76 6.26 -7.06
CA PHE A 157 -0.13 5.12 -6.43
C PHE A 157 0.09 4.03 -7.47
N VAL A 158 1.33 3.59 -7.63
CA VAL A 158 1.71 2.54 -8.58
C VAL A 158 2.52 1.49 -7.83
N ASP A 159 1.95 0.31 -7.66
CA ASP A 159 2.68 -0.83 -7.10
C ASP A 159 3.36 -1.64 -8.19
N GLU A 160 4.45 -2.33 -7.84
CA GLU A 160 5.32 -3.08 -8.76
C GLU A 160 5.62 -2.29 -10.05
N ILE A 161 6.05 -1.03 -9.90
CA ILE A 161 6.17 -0.07 -11.01
C ILE A 161 7.08 -0.56 -12.16
N TRP A 162 8.01 -1.48 -11.88
CA TRP A 162 8.89 -2.08 -12.87
C TRP A 162 8.14 -2.79 -14.01
N HIS A 163 6.94 -3.33 -13.77
CA HIS A 163 6.11 -3.91 -14.83
C HIS A 163 5.74 -2.88 -15.90
N PHE A 164 5.46 -1.65 -15.49
CA PHE A 164 5.11 -0.54 -16.37
C PHE A 164 6.35 0.06 -17.02
N LEU A 165 7.49 0.08 -16.31
CA LEU A 165 8.73 0.62 -16.87
C LEU A 165 9.38 -0.33 -17.90
N GLY A 166 8.98 -1.60 -17.94
CA GLY A 166 9.37 -2.57 -18.97
C GLY A 166 8.73 -2.32 -20.35
N ASN A 167 7.62 -1.58 -20.42
CA ASN A 167 6.97 -1.22 -21.67
C ASN A 167 7.34 0.21 -22.10
N PRO A 168 7.71 0.46 -23.38
CA PRO A 168 8.16 1.77 -23.83
C PRO A 168 7.15 2.91 -23.63
N ASP A 169 5.87 2.67 -23.90
CA ASP A 169 4.83 3.70 -23.84
C ASP A 169 4.60 4.14 -22.39
N THR A 170 4.33 3.17 -21.51
CA THR A 170 4.10 3.45 -20.08
C THR A 170 5.35 4.00 -19.41
N LYS A 171 6.56 3.56 -19.82
CA LYS A 171 7.83 4.14 -19.37
C LYS A 171 7.91 5.63 -19.68
N VAL A 172 7.69 6.01 -20.94
CA VAL A 172 7.72 7.44 -21.34
C VAL A 172 6.68 8.25 -20.56
N GLN A 173 5.48 7.71 -20.37
CA GLN A 173 4.42 8.40 -19.61
C GLN A 173 4.80 8.61 -18.14
N ILE A 174 5.27 7.56 -17.46
CA ILE A 174 5.70 7.62 -16.05
C ILE A 174 6.88 8.57 -15.88
N SER A 175 7.90 8.49 -16.75
CA SER A 175 9.05 9.39 -16.75
C SER A 175 8.63 10.85 -16.89
N ARG A 176 7.64 11.16 -17.74
CA ARG A 176 7.09 12.52 -17.85
C ARG A 176 6.40 12.97 -16.56
N ILE A 177 5.62 12.10 -15.91
CA ILE A 177 4.98 12.43 -14.61
C ILE A 177 6.05 12.74 -13.55
N PHE A 178 7.13 11.98 -13.46
CA PHE A 178 8.22 12.26 -12.51
C PHE A 178 8.94 13.58 -12.78
N ARG A 179 9.10 13.97 -14.05
CA ARG A 179 9.82 15.20 -14.44
C ARG A 179 8.97 16.46 -14.33
N GLU A 180 7.69 16.35 -14.70
CA GLU A 180 6.82 17.52 -14.91
C GLU A 180 5.65 17.57 -13.92
N GLY A 181 5.23 16.44 -13.34
CA GLY A 181 4.03 16.31 -12.52
C GLY A 181 3.96 17.28 -11.34
N ARG A 182 5.12 17.58 -10.73
CA ARG A 182 5.25 18.60 -9.69
C ARG A 182 4.58 19.93 -10.03
N LYS A 183 4.73 20.42 -11.28
CA LYS A 183 4.21 21.73 -11.72
C LYS A 183 2.68 21.79 -11.68
N TYR A 184 2.04 20.63 -11.80
CA TYR A 184 0.59 20.49 -11.93
C TYR A 184 -0.06 19.92 -10.67
N GLY A 185 0.70 19.77 -9.58
CA GLY A 185 0.23 19.19 -8.32
C GLY A 185 0.07 17.66 -8.34
N ILE A 186 0.65 16.99 -9.33
CA ILE A 186 0.61 15.52 -9.46
C ILE A 186 1.83 14.91 -8.78
N GLY A 187 1.60 14.14 -7.72
CA GLY A 187 2.57 13.25 -7.08
C GLY A 187 2.40 11.82 -7.56
N ILE A 188 3.51 11.12 -7.81
CA ILE A 188 3.51 9.67 -8.05
C ILE A 188 4.18 8.99 -6.86
N ILE A 189 3.54 7.96 -6.32
CA ILE A 189 4.02 7.12 -5.23
C ILE A 189 4.26 5.75 -5.84
N ALA A 190 5.53 5.43 -6.06
CA ALA A 190 5.96 4.25 -6.78
C ALA A 190 6.59 3.24 -5.82
N ALA A 191 6.03 2.03 -5.74
CA ALA A 191 6.64 0.92 -5.02
C ALA A 191 7.29 -0.05 -6.01
N THR A 192 8.51 -0.50 -5.68
CA THR A 192 9.23 -1.50 -6.46
C THR A 192 10.26 -2.24 -5.62
N GLN A 193 10.66 -3.39 -6.13
CA GLN A 193 11.85 -4.11 -5.68
C GLN A 193 13.07 -3.50 -6.40
N LEU A 194 14.21 -3.36 -5.70
CA LEU A 194 15.44 -2.87 -6.34
C LEU A 194 15.97 -3.94 -7.30
N LEU A 195 16.07 -3.57 -8.57
CA LEU A 195 16.41 -4.40 -9.73
C LEU A 195 17.07 -3.53 -10.84
N GLY A 196 18.24 -2.94 -10.58
CA GLY A 196 19.04 -2.23 -11.61
C GLY A 196 18.58 -0.81 -11.97
N ASP A 197 18.87 -0.38 -13.22
CA ASP A 197 18.83 1.01 -13.71
C ASP A 197 17.45 1.67 -13.70
N VAL A 198 16.38 0.88 -13.84
CA VAL A 198 14.98 1.35 -13.81
C VAL A 198 14.68 2.13 -12.52
N ASN A 199 15.37 1.80 -11.43
CA ASN A 199 15.16 2.42 -10.13
C ASN A 199 15.88 3.76 -10.00
N ASN A 200 16.95 4.00 -10.75
CA ASN A 200 17.72 5.25 -10.68
C ASN A 200 16.85 6.44 -11.09
N GLU A 201 16.06 6.31 -12.16
CA GLU A 201 15.15 7.37 -12.59
C GLU A 201 14.08 7.69 -11.53
N ILE A 202 13.52 6.66 -10.88
CA ILE A 202 12.54 6.85 -9.79
C ILE A 202 13.20 7.52 -8.59
N ILE A 203 14.36 7.02 -8.16
CA ILE A 203 15.11 7.49 -7.00
C ILE A 203 15.51 8.96 -7.19
N TYR A 204 16.11 9.31 -8.32
CA TYR A 204 16.63 10.68 -8.55
C TYR A 204 15.52 11.73 -8.67
N ASN A 205 14.31 11.33 -9.06
CA ASN A 205 13.18 12.24 -9.17
C ASN A 205 12.25 12.22 -7.95
N ALA A 206 12.46 11.33 -6.97
CA ALA A 206 11.66 11.26 -5.75
C ALA A 206 12.13 12.27 -4.69
N GLY A 207 11.23 13.12 -4.20
CA GLY A 207 11.47 14.02 -3.08
C GLY A 207 11.46 13.30 -1.74
N THR A 208 10.78 12.15 -1.65
CA THR A 208 10.77 11.29 -0.47
C THR A 208 11.03 9.84 -0.85
N ILE A 209 11.88 9.17 -0.09
CA ILE A 209 12.27 7.79 -0.34
C ILE A 209 12.08 6.99 0.95
N PHE A 210 11.34 5.88 0.84
CA PHE A 210 11.18 4.89 1.89
C PHE A 210 11.97 3.65 1.53
N LEU A 211 13.05 3.38 2.27
CA LEU A 211 13.94 2.24 2.05
C LEU A 211 13.70 1.18 3.13
N PHE A 212 12.97 0.14 2.76
CA PHE A 212 12.83 -1.07 3.55
C PHE A 212 14.07 -1.97 3.42
N LYS A 213 14.04 -3.09 4.13
CA LYS A 213 15.03 -4.16 4.04
C LYS A 213 15.37 -4.54 2.59
N ILE A 214 16.65 -4.44 2.24
CA ILE A 214 17.21 -4.77 0.93
C ILE A 214 18.43 -5.69 1.10
N TYR A 215 18.55 -6.67 0.22
CA TYR A 215 19.68 -7.60 0.15
C TYR A 215 20.38 -7.50 -1.21
N GLY A 216 21.56 -8.10 -1.30
CA GLY A 216 22.33 -8.22 -2.54
C GLY A 216 23.32 -7.07 -2.72
N THR A 217 24.55 -7.42 -3.09
CA THR A 217 25.65 -6.46 -3.27
C THR A 217 25.35 -5.44 -4.36
N ASP A 218 24.73 -5.86 -5.46
CA ASP A 218 24.47 -4.97 -6.61
C ASP A 218 23.43 -3.89 -6.27
N ASN A 219 22.41 -4.27 -5.50
CA ASN A 219 21.40 -3.34 -5.00
C ASN A 219 22.01 -2.33 -4.02
N LEU A 220 22.85 -2.80 -3.09
CA LEU A 220 23.55 -1.93 -2.14
C LEU A 220 24.54 -0.99 -2.85
N ASN A 221 25.24 -1.47 -3.89
CA ASN A 221 26.14 -0.65 -4.70
C ASN A 221 25.39 0.43 -5.49
N SER A 222 24.23 0.09 -6.05
CA SER A 222 23.34 1.05 -6.73
C SER A 222 22.81 2.12 -5.77
N LEU A 223 22.50 1.74 -4.52
CA LEU A 223 22.12 2.73 -3.51
C LEU A 223 23.32 3.57 -3.04
N LYS A 224 24.52 2.99 -2.97
CA LYS A 224 25.75 3.72 -2.65
C LYS A 224 26.03 4.82 -3.67
N SER A 225 25.86 4.55 -4.97
CA SER A 225 26.06 5.55 -6.02
C SER A 225 25.02 6.68 -6.00
N SER A 226 23.83 6.43 -5.44
CA SER A 226 22.80 7.47 -5.27
C SER A 226 23.13 8.54 -4.21
N MET A 227 24.16 8.32 -3.39
CA MET A 227 24.55 9.19 -2.24
C MET A 227 23.45 9.42 -1.19
N LEU A 228 22.36 8.66 -1.24
CA LEU A 228 21.25 8.78 -0.29
C LEU A 228 21.60 8.25 1.09
N LEU A 229 22.44 7.22 1.16
CA LEU A 229 22.80 6.53 2.38
C LEU A 229 24.30 6.60 2.63
N GLU A 230 24.67 6.77 3.89
CA GLU A 230 26.04 6.61 4.36
C GLU A 230 26.39 5.12 4.47
N GLU A 231 27.68 4.79 4.47
CA GLU A 231 28.17 3.41 4.53
C GLU A 231 27.61 2.64 5.73
N LYS A 232 27.52 3.30 6.89
CA LYS A 232 26.90 2.73 8.10
C LYS A 232 25.42 2.38 7.93
N GLU A 233 24.68 3.18 7.16
CA GLU A 233 23.24 2.97 6.91
C GLU A 233 23.03 1.85 5.89
N LEU A 234 23.90 1.78 4.87
CA LEU A 234 23.93 0.69 3.88
C LEU A 234 24.21 -0.66 4.54
N ILE A 235 25.15 -0.71 5.50
CA ILE A 235 25.46 -1.93 6.26
C ILE A 235 24.29 -2.35 7.16
N ALA A 236 23.52 -1.40 7.70
CA ALA A 236 22.37 -1.69 8.55
C ALA A 236 21.09 -2.04 7.77
N LEU A 237 21.02 -1.71 6.47
CA LEU A 237 19.83 -1.92 5.64
C LEU A 237 19.37 -3.39 5.54
N PRO A 238 20.28 -4.38 5.40
CA PRO A 238 19.93 -5.81 5.43
C PRO A 238 19.55 -6.33 6.82
N GLU A 239 19.76 -5.56 7.89
CA GLU A 239 19.43 -5.95 9.27
C GLU A 239 18.08 -5.40 9.74
N LEU A 240 17.41 -4.58 8.91
CA LEU A 240 16.09 -4.05 9.24
C LEU A 240 15.07 -5.16 9.50
N GLU A 241 14.28 -5.00 10.56
CA GLU A 241 13.16 -5.89 10.86
C GLU A 241 12.01 -5.67 9.86
N ARG A 242 11.10 -6.63 9.78
CA ARG A 242 9.91 -6.49 8.93
C ARG A 242 9.07 -5.30 9.38
N GLY A 243 8.72 -4.44 8.42
CA GLY A 243 8.00 -3.20 8.68
C GLY A 243 8.88 -2.04 9.13
N SER A 244 10.19 -2.24 9.32
CA SER A 244 11.15 -1.16 9.53
C SER A 244 11.61 -0.57 8.20
N PHE A 245 11.86 0.73 8.16
CA PHE A 245 12.38 1.41 6.98
C PHE A 245 13.14 2.69 7.34
N TYR A 246 14.07 3.10 6.47
CA TYR A 246 14.57 4.47 6.46
C TYR A 246 13.62 5.37 5.67
N CYS A 247 13.27 6.51 6.24
CA CYS A 247 12.59 7.59 5.57
C CYS A 247 13.60 8.69 5.26
N ILE A 248 13.78 8.99 3.98
CA ILE A 248 14.69 10.01 3.48
C ILE A 248 13.84 11.07 2.79
N MET A 249 13.96 12.32 3.22
CA MET A 249 13.18 13.44 2.74
C MET A 249 14.12 14.54 2.25
N LEU A 250 14.01 14.87 0.96
CA LEU A 250 14.74 15.95 0.31
C LEU A 250 13.93 17.23 0.47
N SER A 251 14.39 18.10 1.36
CA SER A 251 13.72 19.35 1.69
C SER A 251 14.09 20.46 0.70
N LEU A 252 13.22 21.47 0.59
CA LEU A 252 13.54 22.71 -0.11
C LEU A 252 14.86 23.30 0.44
N GLY A 253 15.73 23.75 -0.46
CA GLY A 253 17.10 24.19 -0.11
C GLY A 253 18.14 23.05 -0.07
N GLY A 254 17.79 21.84 -0.51
CA GLY A 254 18.75 20.73 -0.70
C GLY A 254 19.14 19.99 0.59
N LYS A 255 18.48 20.30 1.72
CA LYS A 255 18.71 19.59 2.98
C LYS A 255 18.11 18.18 2.91
N VAL A 256 18.87 17.18 3.33
CA VAL A 256 18.42 15.79 3.40
C VAL A 256 18.09 15.46 4.86
N LYS A 257 16.83 15.14 5.15
CA LYS A 257 16.40 14.64 6.46
C LYS A 257 16.24 13.13 6.40
N LYS A 258 16.94 12.41 7.28
CA LYS A 258 16.88 10.95 7.36
C LYS A 258 16.29 10.53 8.70
N SER A 259 15.48 9.49 8.72
CA SER A 259 14.89 8.95 9.94
C SER A 259 14.69 7.45 9.83
N ALA A 260 15.20 6.69 10.80
CA ALA A 260 14.92 5.26 10.90
C ALA A 260 13.60 5.03 11.65
N ILE A 261 12.64 4.35 11.01
CA ILE A 261 11.34 4.01 11.59
C ILE A 261 11.33 2.53 11.94
N LYS A 262 11.10 2.20 13.23
CA LYS A 262 11.21 0.82 13.71
C LYS A 262 10.10 -0.08 13.19
N HIS A 263 8.86 0.36 13.24
CA HIS A 263 7.76 -0.39 12.65
C HIS A 263 6.76 0.58 12.07
N ILE A 264 6.38 0.33 10.82
CA ILE A 264 5.21 0.94 10.27
C ILE A 264 4.00 0.59 11.14
N GLN A 265 3.14 1.57 11.36
CA GLN A 265 1.83 1.32 11.91
C GLN A 265 1.10 0.35 10.98
N LYS A 266 0.93 -0.89 11.41
CA LYS A 266 0.06 -1.83 10.70
C LYS A 266 -1.36 -1.32 10.90
N PHE A 267 -1.97 -0.85 9.82
CA PHE A 267 -3.41 -0.82 9.77
C PHE A 267 -3.84 -2.22 9.36
N GLU A 268 -4.63 -2.90 10.20
CA GLU A 268 -5.33 -4.10 9.77
C GLU A 268 -6.47 -3.70 8.85
N ILE A 269 -6.09 -3.29 7.65
CA ILE A 269 -6.98 -3.18 6.51
C ILE A 269 -6.99 -4.55 5.84
N GLY A 270 -7.33 -5.58 6.61
CA GLY A 270 -7.59 -6.89 6.04
C GLY A 270 -8.97 -6.86 5.42
N PHE A 271 -9.26 -6.05 4.41
CA PHE A 271 -10.60 -6.13 3.83
C PHE A 271 -10.80 -7.50 3.19
N CYS A 272 -11.97 -8.09 3.45
CA CYS A 272 -12.44 -9.30 2.85
C CYS A 272 -13.71 -8.96 2.09
N THR A 273 -13.73 -9.27 0.80
CA THR A 273 -14.92 -9.15 -0.03
C THR A 273 -15.70 -10.45 0.06
N VAL A 274 -16.91 -10.38 0.63
CA VAL A 274 -17.88 -11.48 0.69
C VAL A 274 -18.85 -11.33 -0.48
N LYS A 275 -18.73 -12.20 -1.48
CA LYS A 275 -19.56 -12.21 -2.69
C LYS A 275 -20.87 -12.92 -2.43
N CYS A 276 -21.98 -12.28 -2.79
CA CYS A 276 -23.34 -12.73 -2.55
C CYS A 276 -24.17 -12.55 -3.83
N ASP A 277 -24.17 -13.53 -4.74
CA ASP A 277 -24.82 -13.48 -6.08
C ASP A 277 -24.62 -12.17 -6.86
N SER A 278 -25.43 -11.15 -6.58
CA SER A 278 -25.43 -9.82 -7.23
C SER A 278 -24.89 -8.68 -6.36
N MET A 279 -24.50 -8.96 -5.11
CA MET A 279 -23.97 -8.00 -4.15
C MET A 279 -22.61 -8.44 -3.63
N GLU A 280 -21.76 -7.47 -3.30
CA GLU A 280 -20.49 -7.71 -2.63
C GLU A 280 -20.46 -6.91 -1.32
N TYR A 281 -20.01 -7.55 -0.23
CA TYR A 281 -19.81 -6.91 1.06
C TYR A 281 -18.32 -6.82 1.34
N THR A 282 -17.78 -5.62 1.43
CA THR A 282 -16.39 -5.42 1.87
C THR A 282 -16.37 -5.17 3.38
N LEU A 283 -15.81 -6.13 4.11
CA LEU A 283 -15.76 -6.14 5.56
C LEU A 283 -14.31 -6.17 6.02
N THR A 284 -14.02 -5.65 7.21
CA THR A 284 -12.67 -5.86 7.77
C THR A 284 -12.55 -7.30 8.25
N LYS A 285 -11.41 -7.92 7.99
CA LYS A 285 -11.02 -9.25 8.47
C LYS A 285 -11.15 -9.27 9.97
N ARG A 286 -10.71 -8.21 10.65
CA ARG A 286 -10.94 -8.03 12.07
C ARG A 286 -12.41 -8.18 12.46
N SER A 287 -13.33 -7.45 11.81
CA SER A 287 -14.76 -7.58 12.10
C SER A 287 -15.31 -9.00 11.83
N ILE A 288 -14.81 -9.67 10.78
CA ILE A 288 -15.16 -11.07 10.50
C ILE A 288 -14.65 -11.98 11.60
N MET A 289 -13.38 -11.83 11.99
CA MET A 289 -12.73 -12.66 13.00
C MET A 289 -13.34 -12.47 14.39
N GLU A 290 -13.61 -11.23 14.79
CA GLU A 290 -14.28 -10.90 16.06
C GLU A 290 -15.70 -11.49 16.10
N ALA A 291 -16.46 -11.38 15.00
CA ALA A 291 -17.79 -11.97 14.92
C ALA A 291 -17.75 -13.51 14.92
N ALA A 292 -16.77 -14.11 14.22
CA ALA A 292 -16.61 -15.56 14.13
C ALA A 292 -16.15 -16.16 15.45
N GLU A 293 -15.18 -15.55 16.13
CA GLU A 293 -14.73 -16.00 17.45
C GLU A 293 -15.86 -15.88 18.48
N HIS A 294 -16.64 -14.80 18.44
CA HIS A 294 -17.81 -14.65 19.32
C HIS A 294 -18.91 -15.69 19.03
N ALA A 295 -19.18 -16.03 17.78
CA ALA A 295 -20.25 -16.96 17.41
C ALA A 295 -19.85 -18.45 17.56
N PHE A 296 -18.60 -18.78 17.24
CA PHE A 296 -18.14 -20.15 17.00
C PHE A 296 -16.89 -20.55 17.79
N GLY A 297 -16.23 -19.62 18.47
CA GLY A 297 -14.99 -19.86 19.21
C GLY A 297 -13.73 -19.84 18.33
N LYS A 298 -12.55 -19.89 18.99
CA LYS A 298 -11.24 -19.67 18.36
C LYS A 298 -10.88 -20.68 17.27
N GLU A 299 -11.23 -21.95 17.45
CA GLU A 299 -10.87 -23.01 16.50
C GLU A 299 -11.52 -22.78 15.12
N ILE A 300 -12.85 -22.58 15.11
CA ILE A 300 -13.62 -22.36 13.88
C ILE A 300 -13.26 -21.01 13.27
N SER A 301 -13.05 -19.99 14.11
CA SER A 301 -12.52 -18.70 13.70
C SER A 301 -11.17 -18.85 12.96
N GLY A 302 -10.22 -19.62 13.49
CA GLY A 302 -8.93 -19.89 12.84
C GLY A 302 -9.07 -20.61 11.49
N LYS A 303 -10.01 -21.55 11.36
CA LYS A 303 -10.32 -22.21 10.08
C LYS A 303 -10.91 -21.24 9.06
N LEU A 304 -11.76 -20.30 9.50
CA LEU A 304 -12.33 -19.27 8.64
C LEU A 304 -11.25 -18.30 8.16
N ASP A 305 -10.34 -17.93 9.03
CA ASP A 305 -9.18 -17.11 8.67
C ASP A 305 -8.38 -17.76 7.54
N PHE A 306 -7.98 -19.02 7.74
CA PHE A 306 -7.24 -19.77 6.74
C PHE A 306 -7.96 -19.83 5.38
N LEU A 307 -9.27 -20.08 5.41
CA LEU A 307 -10.09 -20.11 4.20
C LEU A 307 -10.10 -18.75 3.49
N ILE A 308 -10.32 -17.66 4.23
CA ILE A 308 -10.33 -16.29 3.68
C ILE A 308 -8.99 -15.94 3.03
N GLU A 309 -7.88 -16.27 3.69
CA GLU A 309 -6.54 -16.00 3.15
C GLU A 309 -6.24 -16.88 1.91
N SER A 310 -6.69 -18.14 1.91
CA SER A 310 -6.53 -19.05 0.76
C SER A 310 -7.29 -18.59 -0.49
N GLU A 311 -8.39 -17.83 -0.30
CA GLU A 311 -9.22 -17.26 -1.37
C GLU A 311 -8.81 -15.81 -1.72
N LEU A 312 -7.58 -15.40 -1.36
CA LEU A 312 -7.06 -14.06 -1.60
C LEU A 312 -8.01 -12.95 -1.09
N ARG A 313 -8.69 -13.22 0.03
CA ARG A 313 -9.64 -12.30 0.70
C ARG A 313 -10.83 -11.89 -0.15
N SER A 314 -11.19 -12.70 -1.15
CA SER A 314 -12.40 -12.53 -1.97
C SER A 314 -13.14 -13.87 -2.02
N ILE A 315 -14.10 -14.06 -1.12
CA ILE A 315 -14.75 -15.35 -0.88
C ILE A 315 -16.27 -15.27 -1.12
N SER A 316 -16.88 -16.35 -1.62
CA SER A 316 -18.34 -16.41 -1.74
C SER A 316 -19.00 -16.72 -0.40
N ILE A 317 -20.19 -16.17 -0.16
CA ILE A 317 -20.94 -16.41 1.07
C ILE A 317 -21.29 -17.90 1.23
N GLU A 318 -21.51 -18.63 0.12
CA GLU A 318 -21.78 -20.08 0.12
C GLU A 318 -20.57 -20.88 0.61
N LYS A 319 -19.34 -20.48 0.24
CA LYS A 319 -18.12 -21.13 0.76
C LYS A 319 -18.00 -20.94 2.27
N ILE A 320 -18.30 -19.74 2.77
CA ILE A 320 -18.31 -19.46 4.22
C ILE A 320 -19.37 -20.31 4.92
N VAL A 321 -20.62 -20.27 4.43
CA VAL A 321 -21.74 -21.02 5.02
C VAL A 321 -21.45 -22.52 5.03
N ARG A 322 -20.93 -23.07 3.91
CA ARG A 322 -20.56 -24.48 3.81
C ARG A 322 -19.50 -24.84 4.84
N MET A 323 -18.40 -24.09 4.91
CA MET A 323 -17.33 -24.37 5.87
C MET A 323 -17.87 -24.39 7.31
N LEU A 324 -18.71 -23.42 7.68
CA LEU A 324 -19.29 -23.36 9.02
C LEU A 324 -20.18 -24.58 9.33
N ILE A 325 -21.05 -24.97 8.39
CA ILE A 325 -21.94 -26.13 8.54
C ILE A 325 -21.13 -27.43 8.62
N ASP A 326 -20.12 -27.60 7.76
CA ASP A 326 -19.25 -28.79 7.74
C ASP A 326 -18.43 -28.93 9.03
N ASN A 327 -18.19 -27.84 9.75
CA ASN A 327 -17.56 -27.82 11.07
C ASN A 327 -18.58 -27.89 12.24
N GLY A 328 -19.82 -28.29 11.97
CA GLY A 328 -20.84 -28.52 13.01
C GLY A 328 -21.49 -27.26 13.58
N CYS A 329 -21.34 -26.10 12.94
CA CYS A 329 -22.03 -24.89 13.39
C CYS A 329 -23.54 -25.00 13.13
N THR A 330 -24.35 -24.65 14.13
CA THR A 330 -25.81 -24.63 13.95
C THR A 330 -26.25 -23.48 13.05
N ARG A 331 -27.38 -23.66 12.37
CA ARG A 331 -27.94 -22.68 11.45
C ARG A 331 -28.21 -21.33 12.13
N GLU A 332 -28.68 -21.35 13.38
CA GLU A 332 -28.99 -20.15 14.17
C GLU A 332 -27.72 -19.32 14.41
N LYS A 333 -26.59 -19.98 14.73
CA LYS A 333 -25.31 -19.30 14.91
C LYS A 333 -24.76 -18.74 13.60
N VAL A 334 -24.93 -19.45 12.48
CA VAL A 334 -24.55 -18.96 11.14
C VAL A 334 -25.37 -17.71 10.78
N ILE A 335 -26.69 -17.73 11.00
CA ILE A 335 -27.56 -16.56 10.77
C ILE A 335 -27.12 -15.37 11.66
N TYR A 336 -26.89 -15.62 12.95
CA TYR A 336 -26.41 -14.60 13.88
C TYR A 336 -25.09 -13.96 13.42
N PHE A 337 -24.12 -14.78 13.02
CA PHE A 337 -22.84 -14.33 12.50
C PHE A 337 -23.01 -13.46 11.26
N MET A 338 -23.80 -13.89 10.27
CA MET A 338 -24.02 -13.11 9.04
C MET A 338 -24.72 -11.77 9.32
N ARG A 339 -25.67 -11.74 10.27
CA ARG A 339 -26.30 -10.49 10.73
C ARG A 339 -25.30 -9.56 11.42
N LYS A 340 -24.38 -10.11 12.22
CA LYS A 340 -23.29 -9.33 12.85
C LYS A 340 -22.35 -8.71 11.82
N LEU A 341 -22.20 -9.34 10.65
CA LEU A 341 -21.48 -8.77 9.51
C LEU A 341 -22.27 -7.73 8.72
N GLY A 342 -23.53 -7.45 9.08
CA GLY A 342 -24.38 -6.50 8.38
C GLY A 342 -24.97 -7.02 7.06
N ILE A 343 -24.92 -8.34 6.83
CA ILE A 343 -25.48 -8.96 5.62
C ILE A 343 -27.01 -8.98 5.74
N LYS A 344 -27.71 -8.56 4.68
CA LYS A 344 -29.18 -8.49 4.65
C LYS A 344 -29.81 -9.88 4.77
N ASP A 345 -30.90 -9.98 5.52
CA ASP A 345 -31.62 -11.24 5.79
C ASP A 345 -32.05 -12.01 4.53
N ILE A 346 -32.40 -11.30 3.44
CA ILE A 346 -32.77 -11.94 2.17
C ILE A 346 -31.60 -12.73 1.55
N ILE A 347 -30.38 -12.21 1.69
CA ILE A 347 -29.16 -12.86 1.20
C ILE A 347 -28.80 -14.03 2.09
N ILE A 348 -28.95 -13.88 3.41
CA ILE A 348 -28.72 -14.96 4.37
C ILE A 348 -29.66 -16.14 4.08
N ALA A 349 -30.94 -15.86 3.81
CA ALA A 349 -31.91 -16.90 3.48
C ALA A 349 -31.55 -17.64 2.18
N ALA A 350 -31.13 -16.90 1.14
CA ALA A 350 -30.72 -17.47 -0.14
C ALA A 350 -29.47 -18.35 -0.03
N SER A 351 -28.42 -17.85 0.64
CA SER A 351 -27.14 -18.57 0.75
C SER A 351 -27.27 -19.88 1.52
N ILE A 352 -28.08 -19.91 2.58
CA ILE A 352 -28.35 -21.14 3.34
C ILE A 352 -29.13 -22.15 2.49
N LYS A 353 -30.15 -21.69 1.75
CA LYS A 353 -30.97 -22.57 0.89
C LYS A 353 -30.12 -23.20 -0.22
N HIS A 354 -29.31 -22.40 -0.92
CA HIS A 354 -28.42 -22.87 -1.98
C HIS A 354 -27.36 -23.85 -1.48
N THR A 355 -26.82 -23.62 -0.28
CA THR A 355 -25.82 -24.52 0.30
C THR A 355 -26.44 -25.88 0.62
N LEU A 356 -27.62 -25.90 1.26
CA LEU A 356 -28.31 -27.13 1.63
C LEU A 356 -28.80 -27.96 0.44
N GLN A 357 -29.17 -27.31 -0.68
CA GLN A 357 -29.55 -28.01 -1.91
C GLN A 357 -28.37 -28.73 -2.59
N LYS A 358 -27.13 -28.30 -2.36
CA LYS A 358 -25.92 -28.96 -2.88
C LYS A 358 -25.33 -30.02 -1.94
N SER A 359 -25.73 -30.02 -0.67
CA SER A 359 -25.37 -31.05 0.32
C SER A 359 -26.34 -32.25 0.33
N GLY A 360 -27.42 -32.16 -0.45
CA GLY A 360 -28.38 -33.25 -0.68
C GLY A 360 -28.15 -33.92 -2.03
N ALA A 361 -27.03 -34.65 -2.14
CA ALA A 361 -26.79 -35.74 -3.08
C ALA A 361 -25.85 -36.74 -2.40
#